data_AF-X8KAW1-F1
#
_entry.id   AF-X8KAW1-F1
#
_cell.length_a   1.000
_cell.length_b   1.000
_cell.length_c   1.000
_cell.angle_alpha   90.00
_cell.angle_beta   90.00
_cell.angle_gamma   90.00
#
_symmetry.space_group_name_H-M   'P 1'
#
loop_
_entity.id
_entity.type
_entity.pdbx_description
1 polymer ?
#
loop_
_entity_poly.entity_id
_entity_poly.type
_entity_poly.pdbx_seq_one_letter_code
_entity_poly.pdbx_strand_id
1 'polypeptide(L)'
;MRRTKSSSLKQKRANKHLRGIKNYKLSSEQKSFDDVSTSAMLLATNVKYRVFAILGFVSGFISLVLVSLNLFLGFNAYVIVNLVDMNSNFFQLVGVKEVSFMTVFESFYFGNVEFMRDMFVTIFVAIIVFSLSLYIIRATEKKTDINSLTNQFYEKIRKEK
;
A
#
# COMPACT_ATOMS: atom_id res chain seq x y z
N MET A 1 -89.45 13.79 7.24
CA MET A 1 -88.40 14.71 6.73
C MET A 1 -87.10 14.46 7.51
N ARG A 2 -86.07 13.88 6.87
CA ARG A 2 -84.83 13.36 7.47
C ARG A 2 -83.84 14.51 7.77
N ARG A 3 -83.43 14.68 9.04
CA ARG A 3 -82.29 15.53 9.43
C ARG A 3 -80.97 14.84 9.08
N THR A 4 -80.09 15.57 8.41
CA THR A 4 -78.76 15.15 7.95
C THR A 4 -77.82 14.90 9.13
N LYS A 5 -77.15 13.72 9.12
CA LYS A 5 -76.11 13.36 10.08
C LYS A 5 -74.85 14.18 9.79
N SER A 6 -74.30 14.83 10.82
CA SER A 6 -73.03 15.55 10.74
C SER A 6 -71.89 14.57 10.43
N SER A 7 -71.14 14.87 9.37
CA SER A 7 -69.98 14.13 8.89
C SER A 7 -68.70 14.45 9.67
N SER A 8 -68.78 15.16 10.80
CA SER A 8 -67.60 15.65 11.54
C SER A 8 -67.10 14.74 12.67
N LEU A 9 -67.77 13.61 12.96
CA LEU A 9 -67.38 12.70 14.06
C LEU A 9 -66.70 11.40 13.62
N LYS A 10 -66.55 11.13 12.32
CA LYS A 10 -65.86 9.91 11.83
C LYS A 10 -64.38 10.10 11.50
N GLN A 11 -63.88 11.33 11.36
CA GLN A 11 -62.47 11.55 10.99
C GLN A 11 -61.50 11.42 12.17
N LYS A 12 -61.98 11.51 13.42
CA LYS A 12 -61.11 11.50 14.61
C LYS A 12 -60.71 10.10 15.13
N ARG A 13 -61.25 9.00 14.59
CA ARG A 13 -60.91 7.63 15.01
C ARG A 13 -59.92 6.89 14.10
N ALA A 14 -59.71 7.33 12.85
CA ALA A 14 -58.74 6.70 11.96
C ALA A 14 -57.27 7.00 12.34
N ASN A 15 -57.03 8.10 13.06
CA ASN A 15 -55.67 8.56 13.40
C ASN A 15 -55.09 7.98 14.71
N LYS A 16 -55.83 7.09 15.40
CA LYS A 16 -55.31 6.44 16.62
C LYS A 16 -54.54 5.15 16.32
N HIS A 17 -54.84 4.48 15.20
CA HIS A 17 -54.15 3.24 14.79
C HIS A 17 -52.87 3.47 14.00
N LEU A 18 -52.65 4.66 13.43
CA LEU A 18 -51.38 5.02 12.78
C LEU A 18 -50.28 5.44 13.77
N ARG A 19 -50.62 5.64 15.06
CA ARG A 19 -49.66 6.01 16.11
C ARG A 19 -48.70 4.88 16.51
N GLY A 20 -48.90 3.68 15.96
CA GLY A 20 -48.13 2.47 16.23
C GLY A 20 -47.30 1.97 15.04
N ILE A 21 -47.39 2.58 13.86
CA ILE A 21 -46.38 2.35 12.83
C ILE A 21 -45.18 3.19 13.24
N LYS A 22 -44.43 2.69 14.23
CA LYS A 22 -43.01 3.01 14.30
C LYS A 22 -42.52 2.72 12.90
N ASN A 23 -42.09 3.76 12.19
CA ASN A 23 -41.11 3.58 11.14
C ASN A 23 -39.98 2.85 11.84
N TYR A 24 -39.97 1.52 11.76
CA TYR A 24 -38.73 0.81 11.83
C TYR A 24 -37.96 1.47 10.69
N LYS A 25 -37.09 2.42 11.05
CA LYS A 25 -35.86 2.57 10.31
C LYS A 25 -35.40 1.12 10.20
N LEU A 26 -35.46 0.56 8.99
CA LEU A 26 -34.72 -0.63 8.66
C LEU A 26 -33.28 -0.24 8.98
N SER A 27 -32.93 -0.40 10.26
CA SER A 27 -31.59 -0.64 10.73
C SER A 27 -31.31 -2.05 10.24
N SER A 28 -31.24 -2.19 8.92
CA SER A 28 -30.48 -3.24 8.30
C SER A 28 -29.08 -2.96 8.80
N GLU A 29 -28.72 -3.66 9.87
CA GLU A 29 -27.37 -3.91 10.33
C GLU A 29 -26.37 -2.99 9.65
N GLN A 30 -26.31 -1.73 10.10
CA GLN A 30 -25.16 -0.91 9.79
C GLN A 30 -24.03 -1.37 10.73
N LYS A 31 -23.76 -2.69 10.72
CA LYS A 31 -22.71 -3.37 11.49
C LYS A 31 -21.40 -2.81 10.97
N SER A 32 -20.74 -2.04 11.83
CA SER A 32 -19.44 -1.39 11.66
C SER A 32 -19.00 -1.23 10.20
N PHE A 33 -19.56 -0.21 9.55
CA PHE A 33 -19.12 0.24 8.23
C PHE A 33 -17.73 0.91 8.29
N ASP A 34 -17.15 1.01 9.49
CA ASP A 34 -15.89 1.69 9.81
C ASP A 34 -14.63 0.80 9.67
N ASP A 35 -14.77 -0.51 9.42
CA ASP A 35 -13.63 -1.45 9.50
C ASP A 35 -12.85 -1.66 8.19
N VAL A 36 -13.34 -1.15 7.05
CA VAL A 36 -12.66 -1.36 5.75
C VAL A 36 -12.04 -0.05 5.27
N SER A 37 -10.71 -0.05 5.10
CA SER A 37 -9.99 1.13 4.64
C SER A 37 -10.32 1.49 3.18
N THR A 38 -10.24 2.78 2.84
CA THR A 38 -10.36 3.26 1.44
C THR A 38 -9.41 2.52 0.50
N SER A 39 -8.20 2.22 0.97
CA SER A 39 -7.20 1.46 0.22
C SER A 39 -7.64 0.03 -0.05
N ALA A 40 -8.27 -0.65 0.91
CA ALA A 40 -8.79 -2.00 0.75
C ALA A 40 -9.99 -2.04 -0.22
N MET A 41 -10.89 -1.06 -0.11
CA MET A 41 -12.00 -0.92 -1.06
C MET A 41 -11.49 -0.67 -2.48
N LEU A 42 -10.54 0.26 -2.67
CA LEU A 42 -9.91 0.55 -3.96
C LEU A 42 -9.16 -0.65 -4.53
N LEU A 43 -8.49 -1.43 -3.70
CA LEU A 43 -7.80 -2.65 -4.14
C LEU A 43 -8.79 -3.69 -4.71
N ALA A 44 -9.98 -3.77 -4.13
CA ALA A 44 -11.02 -4.70 -4.55
C ALA A 44 -11.79 -4.21 -5.79
N THR A 45 -12.10 -2.92 -5.90
CA THR A 45 -12.98 -2.38 -6.96
C THR A 45 -12.24 -1.80 -8.14
N ASN A 46 -11.03 -1.25 -7.96
CA ASN A 46 -10.30 -0.51 -8.98
C ASN A 46 -9.08 -1.30 -9.49
N VAL A 47 -9.18 -1.81 -10.72
CA VAL A 47 -8.12 -2.62 -11.35
C VAL A 47 -6.82 -1.84 -11.51
N LYS A 48 -6.89 -0.57 -11.93
CA LYS A 48 -5.70 0.28 -12.11
C LYS A 48 -4.99 0.49 -10.78
N TYR A 49 -5.75 0.83 -9.74
CA TYR A 49 -5.23 0.99 -8.38
C TYR A 49 -4.53 -0.28 -7.90
N ARG A 50 -5.17 -1.44 -8.10
CA ARG A 50 -4.61 -2.74 -7.73
C ARG A 50 -3.28 -3.06 -8.44
N VAL A 51 -3.18 -2.80 -9.74
CA VAL A 51 -1.95 -3.02 -10.50
C VAL A 51 -0.81 -2.16 -9.93
N PHE A 52 -1.05 -0.88 -9.69
CA PHE A 52 -0.02 0.00 -9.10
C PHE A 52 0.29 -0.34 -7.64
N ALA A 53 -0.68 -0.80 -6.85
CA ALA A 53 -0.44 -1.28 -5.50
C ALA A 53 0.50 -2.49 -5.48
N ILE A 54 0.29 -3.47 -6.38
CA ILE A 54 1.15 -4.65 -6.51
C ILE A 54 2.54 -4.24 -7.01
N LEU A 55 2.61 -3.41 -8.07
CA LEU A 55 3.89 -2.92 -8.60
C LEU A 55 4.68 -2.16 -7.55
N GLY A 56 4.03 -1.26 -6.81
CA GLY A 56 4.64 -0.50 -5.72
C GLY A 56 5.13 -1.42 -4.61
N PHE A 57 4.34 -2.40 -4.20
CA PHE A 57 4.76 -3.35 -3.17
C PHE A 57 5.99 -4.17 -3.59
N VAL A 58 5.96 -4.77 -4.78
CA VAL A 58 7.04 -5.60 -5.29
C VAL A 58 8.32 -4.79 -5.50
N SER A 59 8.21 -3.64 -6.17
CA SER A 59 9.37 -2.76 -6.40
C SER A 59 9.94 -2.22 -5.09
N GLY A 60 9.10 -1.80 -4.15
CA GLY A 60 9.53 -1.36 -2.83
C GLY A 60 10.25 -2.45 -2.05
N PHE A 61 9.76 -3.69 -2.10
CA PHE A 61 10.41 -4.83 -1.45
C PHE A 61 11.77 -5.14 -2.08
N ILE A 62 11.85 -5.21 -3.42
CA ILE A 62 13.10 -5.43 -4.14
C ILE A 62 14.12 -4.32 -3.79
N SER A 63 13.70 -3.05 -3.86
CA SER A 63 14.56 -1.92 -3.49
C SER A 63 15.05 -2.04 -2.04
N LEU A 64 14.16 -2.34 -1.09
CA LEU A 64 14.53 -2.47 0.32
C LEU A 64 15.60 -3.55 0.52
N VAL A 65 15.40 -4.74 -0.04
CA VAL A 65 16.35 -5.85 0.07
C VAL A 65 17.68 -5.50 -0.58
N LEU A 66 17.66 -5.03 -1.82
CA LEU A 66 18.87 -4.76 -2.58
C LEU A 66 19.68 -3.60 -2.02
N VAL A 67 19.03 -2.52 -1.59
CA VAL A 67 19.69 -1.37 -0.93
C VAL A 67 20.32 -1.81 0.39
N SER A 68 19.58 -2.58 1.21
CA SER A 68 20.10 -3.06 2.50
C SER A 68 21.31 -3.97 2.32
N LEU A 69 21.25 -4.91 1.37
CA LEU A 69 22.38 -5.78 1.03
C LEU A 69 23.58 -4.97 0.53
N ASN A 70 23.37 -4.01 -0.38
CA ASN A 70 24.45 -3.20 -0.92
C ASN A 70 25.12 -2.32 0.15
N LEU A 71 24.32 -1.73 1.05
CA LEU A 71 24.84 -0.98 2.19
C LEU A 71 25.66 -1.88 3.13
N PHE A 72 25.18 -3.09 3.39
CA PHE A 72 25.90 -4.07 4.19
C PHE A 72 27.23 -4.46 3.54
N LEU A 73 27.25 -4.75 2.24
CA LEU A 73 28.49 -5.04 1.50
C LEU A 73 29.45 -3.85 1.52
N GLY A 74 28.94 -2.64 1.33
CA GLY A 74 29.75 -1.41 1.39
C GLY A 74 30.36 -1.20 2.78
N PHE A 75 29.58 -1.44 3.84
CA PHE A 75 30.09 -1.39 5.20
C PHE A 75 31.21 -2.41 5.46
N ASN A 76 31.03 -3.66 5.01
CA ASN A 76 32.08 -4.68 5.14
C ASN A 76 33.34 -4.31 4.35
N ALA A 77 33.20 -3.78 3.13
CA ALA A 77 34.34 -3.32 2.34
C ALA A 77 35.11 -2.21 3.06
N TYR A 78 34.39 -1.24 3.64
CA TYR A 78 34.98 -0.18 4.45
C TYR A 78 35.73 -0.73 5.67
N VAL A 79 35.13 -1.67 6.41
CA VAL A 79 35.76 -2.29 7.58
C VAL A 79 37.03 -3.05 7.17
N ILE A 80 36.99 -3.83 6.09
CA ILE A 80 38.16 -4.58 5.59
C ILE A 80 39.30 -3.65 5.23
N VAL A 81 39.04 -2.60 4.46
CA VAL A 81 40.07 -1.61 4.08
C VAL A 81 40.70 -0.99 5.33
N ASN A 82 39.88 -0.53 6.27
CA ASN A 82 40.38 0.05 7.52
C ASN A 82 41.23 -0.94 8.33
N LEU A 83 40.85 -2.23 8.37
CA LEU A 83 41.62 -3.26 9.07
C LEU A 83 42.97 -3.50 8.39
N VAL A 84 43.02 -3.50 7.06
CA VAL A 84 44.27 -3.61 6.31
C VAL A 84 45.15 -2.39 6.55
N ASP A 85 44.59 -1.19 6.50
CA ASP A 85 45.31 0.08 6.70
C ASP A 85 45.91 0.17 8.11
N MET A 86 45.13 -0.18 9.13
CA MET A 86 45.59 -0.21 10.54
C MET A 86 46.69 -1.24 10.77
N ASN A 87 46.72 -2.32 9.99
CA ASN A 87 47.68 -3.42 10.13
C ASN A 87 48.66 -3.51 8.95
N SER A 88 48.92 -2.36 8.31
CA SER A 88 49.69 -2.24 7.06
C SER A 88 51.07 -2.90 7.11
N ASN A 89 51.75 -2.87 8.26
CA ASN A 89 53.04 -3.55 8.44
C ASN A 89 52.96 -5.07 8.21
N PHE A 90 51.88 -5.73 8.64
CA PHE A 90 51.67 -7.16 8.45
C PHE A 90 51.34 -7.49 6.99
N PHE A 91 50.46 -6.70 6.37
CA PHE A 91 50.05 -6.94 4.98
C PHE A 91 51.15 -6.61 3.96
N GLN A 92 51.99 -5.61 4.24
CA GLN A 92 53.19 -5.33 3.45
C GLN A 92 54.22 -6.46 3.56
N LEU A 93 54.39 -7.07 4.74
CA LEU A 93 55.25 -8.25 4.95
C LEU A 93 54.78 -9.50 4.18
N VAL A 94 53.47 -9.66 4.01
CA VAL A 94 52.86 -10.77 3.24
C VAL A 94 52.76 -10.45 1.74
N GLY A 95 53.23 -9.28 1.30
CA GLY A 95 53.27 -8.89 -0.12
C GLY A 95 51.91 -8.52 -0.71
N VAL A 96 50.92 -8.19 0.13
CA VAL A 96 49.60 -7.78 -0.32
C VAL A 96 49.68 -6.31 -0.78
N LYS A 97 49.47 -6.08 -2.09
CA LYS A 97 49.36 -4.74 -2.69
C LYS A 97 48.16 -3.98 -2.10
N GLU A 98 48.24 -2.64 -2.16
CA GLU A 98 47.22 -1.70 -1.69
C GLU A 98 45.79 -2.20 -1.92
N VAL A 99 45.07 -2.44 -0.81
CA VAL A 99 43.70 -2.92 -0.80
C VAL A 99 42.78 -1.71 -0.83
N SER A 100 42.23 -1.40 -2.01
CA SER A 100 41.26 -0.30 -2.14
C SER A 100 39.84 -0.73 -1.81
N PHE A 101 39.01 0.21 -1.39
CA PHE A 101 37.57 -0.02 -1.18
C PHE A 101 36.92 -0.63 -2.42
N MET A 102 37.21 -0.09 -3.60
CA MET A 102 36.61 -0.55 -4.84
C MET A 102 36.98 -2.01 -5.12
N THR A 103 38.24 -2.38 -4.93
CA THR A 103 38.72 -3.76 -5.14
C THR A 103 38.04 -4.75 -4.19
N VAL A 104 37.89 -4.39 -2.91
CA VAL A 104 37.18 -5.24 -1.93
C VAL A 104 35.69 -5.32 -2.25
N PHE A 105 35.07 -4.20 -2.58
CA PHE A 105 33.66 -4.15 -2.89
C PHE A 105 33.33 -4.97 -4.16
N GLU A 106 34.12 -4.83 -5.22
CA GLU A 106 34.02 -5.66 -6.43
C GLU A 106 34.20 -7.16 -6.14
N SER A 107 35.05 -7.52 -5.18
CA SER A 107 35.24 -8.93 -4.80
C SER A 107 33.96 -9.59 -4.26
N PHE A 108 33.07 -8.83 -3.60
CA PHE A 108 31.75 -9.32 -3.18
C PHE A 108 30.81 -9.60 -4.36
N TYR A 109 31.11 -9.02 -5.52
CA TYR A 109 30.45 -9.30 -6.80
C TYR A 109 31.25 -10.31 -7.64
N PHE A 110 32.05 -11.16 -6.99
CA PHE A 110 32.91 -12.15 -7.65
C PHE A 110 33.95 -11.53 -8.61
N GLY A 111 34.31 -10.27 -8.40
CA GLY A 111 35.17 -9.51 -9.31
C GLY A 111 34.48 -9.11 -10.63
N ASN A 112 33.16 -9.30 -10.74
CA ASN A 112 32.40 -8.97 -11.93
C ASN A 112 31.79 -7.56 -11.82
N VAL A 113 32.45 -6.59 -12.44
CA VAL A 113 32.04 -5.18 -12.48
C VAL A 113 30.71 -4.99 -13.22
N GLU A 114 30.42 -5.81 -14.24
CA GLU A 114 29.14 -5.74 -14.95
C GLU A 114 27.99 -6.14 -14.04
N PHE A 115 28.15 -7.24 -13.30
CA PHE A 115 27.14 -7.68 -12.34
C PHE A 115 26.91 -6.63 -11.23
N MET A 116 27.98 -6.03 -10.69
CA MET A 116 27.86 -4.94 -9.72
C MET A 116 27.05 -3.76 -10.31
N ARG A 117 27.37 -3.33 -11.53
CA ARG A 117 26.66 -2.23 -12.21
C ARG A 117 25.19 -2.57 -12.44
N ASP A 118 24.90 -3.78 -12.90
CA ASP A 118 23.54 -4.23 -13.18
C ASP A 118 22.69 -4.27 -11.90
N MET A 119 23.29 -4.58 -10.76
CA MET A 119 22.65 -4.49 -9.45
C MET A 119 22.28 -3.05 -9.09
N PHE A 120 23.18 -2.08 -9.30
CA PHE A 120 22.88 -0.65 -9.09
C PHE A 120 21.79 -0.13 -10.04
N VAL A 121 21.84 -0.52 -11.31
CA VAL A 121 20.81 -0.16 -12.30
C VAL A 121 19.46 -0.75 -11.88
N THR A 122 19.43 -2.00 -11.44
CA THR A 122 18.21 -2.66 -10.95
C THR A 122 17.62 -1.93 -9.74
N ILE A 123 18.46 -1.53 -8.77
CA ILE A 123 18.03 -0.72 -7.62
C ILE A 123 17.40 0.59 -8.10
N PHE A 124 18.07 1.31 -9.01
CA PHE A 124 17.61 2.59 -9.51
C PHE A 124 16.25 2.48 -10.22
N VAL A 125 16.11 1.50 -11.13
CA VAL A 125 14.85 1.23 -11.83
C VAL A 125 13.74 0.86 -10.84
N ALA A 126 14.03 0.01 -9.85
CA ALA A 126 13.05 -0.38 -8.83
C ALA A 126 12.58 0.84 -8.00
N ILE A 127 13.48 1.75 -7.62
CA ILE A 127 13.12 2.98 -6.90
C ILE A 127 12.22 3.89 -7.74
N ILE A 128 12.49 4.02 -9.06
CA ILE A 128 11.64 4.80 -9.97
C ILE A 128 10.24 4.19 -10.05
N VAL A 129 10.15 2.88 -10.28
CA VAL A 129 8.87 2.16 -10.37
C VAL A 129 8.09 2.28 -9.07
N PHE A 130 8.77 2.16 -7.93
CA PHE A 130 8.17 2.32 -6.61
C PHE A 130 7.60 3.73 -6.41
N SER A 131 8.40 4.75 -6.72
CA SER A 131 8.02 6.16 -6.57
C SER A 131 6.82 6.53 -7.45
N LEU A 132 6.83 6.07 -8.71
CA LEU A 132 5.73 6.29 -9.64
C LEU A 132 4.45 5.59 -9.18
N SER A 133 4.58 4.36 -8.67
CA SER A 133 3.45 3.59 -8.13
C SER A 133 2.82 4.30 -6.94
N LEU A 134 3.64 4.76 -5.97
CA LEU A 134 3.16 5.53 -4.83
C LEU A 134 2.48 6.84 -5.24
N TYR A 135 3.02 7.53 -6.23
CA TYR A 135 2.42 8.77 -6.75
C TYR A 135 1.01 8.50 -7.29
N ILE A 136 0.84 7.47 -8.13
CA ILE A 136 -0.45 7.13 -8.73
C ILE A 136 -1.46 6.65 -7.69
N ILE A 137 -1.03 5.82 -6.73
CA ILE A 137 -1.85 5.36 -5.60
C ILE A 137 -2.39 6.59 -4.84
N ARG A 138 -1.50 7.47 -4.38
CA ARG A 138 -1.88 8.68 -3.62
C ARG A 138 -2.77 9.62 -4.43
N ALA A 139 -2.50 9.78 -5.72
CA ALA A 139 -3.33 10.60 -6.61
C ALA A 139 -4.74 10.01 -6.77
N THR A 140 -4.86 8.68 -6.78
CA THR A 140 -6.15 7.99 -6.89
C THR A 140 -6.93 8.10 -5.58
N GLU A 141 -6.29 7.85 -4.43
CA GLU A 141 -6.92 7.99 -3.11
C GLU A 141 -7.47 9.41 -2.89
N LYS A 142 -6.69 10.45 -3.23
CA LYS A 142 -7.12 11.85 -3.09
C LYS A 142 -8.31 12.24 -3.95
N LYS A 143 -8.48 11.61 -5.12
CA LYS A 143 -9.57 11.92 -6.07
C LYS A 143 -10.83 11.09 -5.84
N THR A 144 -10.76 10.07 -4.99
CA THR A 144 -11.85 9.10 -4.85
C THR A 144 -12.93 9.62 -3.90
N ASP A 145 -14.18 9.64 -4.36
CA ASP A 145 -15.34 9.85 -3.50
C ASP A 145 -15.63 8.58 -2.68
N ILE A 146 -15.46 8.68 -1.37
CA ILE A 146 -15.59 7.56 -0.42
C ILE A 146 -17.00 6.97 -0.43
N ASN A 147 -18.04 7.80 -0.57
CA ASN A 147 -19.43 7.32 -0.55
C ASN A 147 -19.73 6.49 -1.80
N SER A 148 -19.28 6.97 -2.96
CA SER A 148 -19.40 6.26 -4.24
C SER A 148 -18.62 4.93 -4.23
N LEU A 149 -17.38 4.96 -3.76
CA LEU A 149 -16.51 3.79 -3.66
C LEU A 149 -17.11 2.70 -2.74
N THR A 150 -17.64 3.12 -1.60
CA THR A 150 -18.26 2.21 -0.61
C THR A 150 -19.45 1.48 -1.24
N ASN A 151 -20.32 2.20 -1.95
CA ASN A 151 -21.46 1.60 -2.64
C ASN A 151 -21.02 0.59 -3.71
N GLN A 152 -20.01 0.93 -4.51
CA GLN A 152 -19.45 0.02 -5.53
C GLN A 152 -18.85 -1.25 -4.91
N PHE A 153 -18.15 -1.12 -3.78
CA PHE A 153 -17.55 -2.25 -3.07
C PHE A 153 -18.61 -3.24 -2.58
N TYR A 154 -19.69 -2.76 -1.96
CA TYR A 154 -20.77 -3.63 -1.50
C TYR A 154 -21.59 -4.23 -2.64
N GLU A 155 -21.84 -3.49 -3.73
CA GLU A 155 -22.46 -4.07 -4.93
C GLU A 155 -21.65 -5.25 -5.45
N LYS A 156 -20.33 -5.11 -5.50
CA LYS A 156 -19.43 -6.16 -5.95
C LYS A 156 -19.52 -7.40 -5.04
N ILE A 157 -19.42 -7.21 -3.73
CA ILE A 157 -19.54 -8.31 -2.75
C ILE A 157 -20.91 -9.01 -2.86
N ARG A 158 -22.00 -8.27 -3.03
CA ARG A 158 -23.35 -8.85 -3.16
C ARG A 158 -23.50 -9.69 -4.43
N LYS A 159 -22.84 -9.30 -5.53
CA LYS A 159 -22.89 -10.04 -6.80
C LYS A 159 -22.02 -11.30 -6.81
N GLU A 160 -21.01 -11.36 -5.95
CA GLU A 160 -20.09 -12.50 -5.82
C GLU A 160 -20.57 -13.59 -4.84
N LYS A 161 -21.73 -13.38 -4.19
CA LYS A 161 -22.34 -14.28 -3.20
C LYS A 161 -23.59 -14.96 -3.76
#